data_AF-A0A521KR23-F1
#
_entry.id   AF-A0A521KR23-F1
#
_cell.length_a   1.000
_cell.length_b   1.000
_cell.length_c   1.000
_cell.angle_alpha   90.00
_cell.angle_beta   90.00
_cell.angle_gamma   90.00
#
_symmetry.space_group_name_H-M   'P 1'
#
loop_
_entity.id
_entity.type
_entity.pdbx_description
1 polymer ?
#
loop_
_entity_poly.entity_id
_entity_poly.type
_entity_poly.pdbx_seq_one_letter_code
_entity_poly.pdbx_strand_id
1 'polypeptide(L)'
;MTELAVTTTATGPVFDGRAAAAAAAYVEEANREIAQAGVNEIQSRLGQVLQNPTGHYSSSVVTDLAQNEATITDGGVVYGPWLEGVSSRNQKSRFRGYSVFRKTVQWLQGRAPDIAESKIRPYLDRMGGS
;
A
#
# COMPACT_ATOMS: atom_id res chain seq x y z
N MET A 1 -42.69 13.34 46.94
CA MET A 1 -41.83 12.43 46.17
C MET A 1 -40.88 13.32 45.39
N THR A 2 -39.58 13.26 45.67
CA THR A 2 -38.59 14.16 45.08
C THR A 2 -37.71 13.34 44.14
N GLU A 3 -37.69 13.72 42.86
CA GLU A 3 -36.92 13.06 41.82
C GLU A 3 -35.84 14.03 41.32
N LEU A 4 -34.61 13.53 41.17
CA LEU A 4 -33.48 14.29 40.68
C LEU A 4 -32.94 13.58 39.43
N ALA A 5 -33.09 14.21 38.27
CA ALA A 5 -32.50 13.73 37.02
C ALA A 5 -31.13 14.39 36.82
N VAL A 6 -30.10 13.57 36.61
CA VAL A 6 -28.75 14.02 36.25
C VAL A 6 -28.46 13.55 34.84
N THR A 7 -28.11 14.48 33.94
CA THR A 7 -27.72 14.18 32.56
C THR A 7 -26.24 14.50 32.38
N THR A 8 -25.48 13.53 31.88
CA THR A 8 -24.07 13.72 31.50
C THR A 8 -23.97 13.81 29.99
N THR A 9 -23.32 14.85 29.47
CA THR A 9 -22.96 14.99 28.05
C THR A 9 -21.45 14.81 27.89
N ALA A 10 -21.04 14.02 26.89
CA ALA A 10 -19.64 13.84 26.53
C ALA A 10 -19.41 14.41 25.12
N THR A 11 -18.36 15.22 24.97
CA THR A 11 -17.95 15.82 23.69
C THR A 11 -16.45 15.60 23.50
N GLY A 12 -16.02 15.44 22.24
CA GLY A 12 -14.61 15.22 21.90
C GLY A 12 -14.42 14.16 20.81
N PRO A 13 -13.22 14.07 20.20
CA PRO A 13 -13.00 13.26 19.00
C PRO A 13 -13.40 11.79 19.11
N VAL A 14 -13.23 11.21 20.30
CA VAL A 14 -13.60 9.82 20.61
C VAL A 14 -15.14 9.65 20.64
N PHE A 15 -15.88 10.68 21.04
CA PHE A 15 -17.32 10.64 21.26
C PHE A 15 -18.14 11.18 20.08
N ASP A 16 -17.54 11.97 19.20
CA ASP A 16 -18.21 12.61 18.05
C ASP A 16 -17.83 12.01 16.68
N GLY A 17 -17.08 10.91 16.67
CA GLY A 17 -16.71 10.17 15.46
C GLY A 17 -15.48 10.71 14.73
N ARG A 18 -14.92 11.86 15.12
CA ARG A 18 -13.70 12.39 14.49
C ARG A 18 -12.50 11.46 14.64
N ALA A 19 -12.38 10.74 15.77
CA ALA A 19 -11.30 9.79 15.96
C ALA A 19 -11.38 8.61 14.97
N ALA A 20 -12.58 8.07 14.74
CA ALA A 20 -12.79 7.01 13.76
C ALA A 20 -12.51 7.49 12.33
N ALA A 21 -12.96 8.70 11.99
CA ALA A 21 -12.67 9.31 10.69
C ALA A 21 -11.15 9.55 10.48
N ALA A 22 -10.45 10.00 11.52
CA ALA A 22 -9.00 10.19 11.48
C ALA A 22 -8.24 8.86 11.31
N ALA A 23 -8.66 7.79 11.99
CA ALA A 23 -8.07 6.47 11.82
C ALA A 23 -8.27 5.92 10.41
N ALA A 24 -9.47 6.07 9.83
CA ALA A 24 -9.75 5.64 8.46
C ALA A 24 -8.89 6.41 7.43
N ALA A 25 -8.79 7.73 7.59
CA ALA A 25 -7.96 8.56 6.73
C ALA A 25 -6.46 8.22 6.83
N TYR A 26 -5.99 7.88 8.04
CA TYR A 26 -4.63 7.39 8.24
C TYR A 26 -4.35 6.10 7.47
N VAL A 27 -5.25 5.11 7.54
CA VAL A 27 -5.11 3.84 6.82
C VAL A 27 -5.07 4.07 5.32
N GLU A 28 -5.92 4.94 4.79
CA GLU A 28 -5.93 5.29 3.37
C GLU A 28 -4.58 5.93 2.94
N GLU A 29 -4.07 6.89 3.72
CA GLU A 29 -2.79 7.54 3.41
C GLU A 29 -1.62 6.54 3.51
N ALA A 30 -1.57 5.73 4.58
CA ALA A 30 -0.53 4.73 4.75
C ALA A 30 -0.50 3.73 3.59
N ASN A 31 -1.68 3.23 3.16
CA ASN A 31 -1.80 2.32 2.02
C ASN A 31 -1.30 2.96 0.72
N ARG A 32 -1.67 4.22 0.47
CA ARG A 32 -1.24 4.97 -0.72
C ARG A 32 0.29 5.12 -0.75
N GLU A 33 0.89 5.48 0.37
CA GLU A 33 2.34 5.69 0.49
C GLU A 33 3.13 4.38 0.35
N ILE A 34 2.66 3.30 0.97
CA ILE A 34 3.23 1.95 0.82
C ILE A 34 3.15 1.50 -0.63
N ALA A 35 2.00 1.70 -1.29
CA ALA A 35 1.82 1.34 -2.69
C ALA A 35 2.74 2.14 -3.61
N GLN A 36 2.87 3.45 -3.38
CA GLN A 36 3.78 4.30 -4.16
C GLN A 36 5.24 3.86 -3.98
N ALA A 37 5.67 3.53 -2.76
CA ALA A 37 6.99 2.97 -2.50
C ALA A 37 7.20 1.65 -3.26
N GLY A 38 6.17 0.79 -3.31
CA GLY A 38 6.19 -0.45 -4.09
C GLY A 38 6.37 -0.23 -5.59
N VAL A 39 5.61 0.72 -6.17
CA VAL A 39 5.75 1.08 -7.59
C VAL A 39 7.15 1.59 -7.88
N ASN A 40 7.67 2.51 -7.06
CA ASN A 40 9.02 3.06 -7.23
C ASN A 40 10.09 1.96 -7.20
N GLU A 41 9.96 1.00 -6.28
CA GLU A 41 10.88 -0.13 -6.17
C GLU A 41 10.77 -1.09 -7.37
N ILE A 42 9.56 -1.35 -7.88
CA ILE A 42 9.36 -2.13 -9.11
C ILE A 42 10.05 -1.43 -10.29
N GLN A 43 9.83 -0.13 -10.46
CA GLN A 43 10.44 0.65 -11.55
C GLN A 43 11.97 0.62 -11.46
N SER A 44 12.53 0.83 -10.26
CA SER A 44 13.96 0.75 -9.99
C SER A 44 14.54 -0.61 -10.38
N ARG A 45 13.90 -1.70 -9.94
CA ARG A 45 14.32 -3.06 -10.27
C ARG A 45 14.21 -3.35 -11.77
N LEU A 46 13.13 -2.95 -12.42
CA LEU A 46 12.96 -3.11 -13.87
C LEU A 46 14.05 -2.40 -14.65
N GLY A 47 14.43 -1.18 -14.25
CA GLY A 47 15.54 -0.44 -14.84
C GLY A 47 16.89 -1.14 -14.72
N GLN A 48 17.07 -2.03 -13.72
CA GLN A 48 18.30 -2.78 -13.51
C GLN A 48 18.32 -4.13 -14.25
N VAL A 49 17.18 -4.82 -14.33
CA VAL A 49 17.13 -6.21 -14.80
C VAL A 49 16.74 -6.37 -16.26
N LEU A 50 16.01 -5.41 -16.83
CA LEU A 50 15.61 -5.48 -18.24
C LEU A 50 16.83 -5.19 -19.13
N GLN A 51 17.21 -6.18 -19.94
CA GLN A 51 18.38 -6.05 -20.83
C GLN A 51 18.14 -5.07 -22.00
N ASN A 52 16.91 -4.98 -22.51
CA ASN A 52 16.51 -4.08 -23.61
C ASN A 52 15.14 -3.45 -23.31
N PRO A 53 15.05 -2.52 -22.34
CA PRO A 53 13.78 -1.95 -21.93
C PRO A 53 13.24 -1.01 -23.03
N THR A 54 12.06 -1.34 -23.57
CA THR A 54 11.30 -0.45 -24.48
C THR A 54 10.40 0.53 -23.74
N GLY A 55 10.38 0.48 -22.40
CA GLY A 55 9.50 1.27 -21.55
C GLY A 55 8.08 0.73 -21.40
N HIS A 56 7.58 -0.06 -22.37
CA HIS A 56 6.19 -0.55 -22.36
C HIS A 56 5.85 -1.30 -21.07
N TYR A 57 6.60 -2.34 -20.69
CA TYR A 57 6.28 -3.14 -19.51
C TYR A 57 6.31 -2.30 -18.23
N SER A 58 7.34 -1.48 -18.06
CA SER A 58 7.47 -0.55 -16.95
C SER A 58 6.29 0.41 -16.87
N SER A 59 5.85 0.99 -17.99
CA SER A 59 4.70 1.92 -18.01
C SER A 59 3.36 1.26 -17.72
N SER A 60 3.24 -0.07 -17.84
CA SER A 60 2.02 -0.81 -17.51
C SER A 60 1.87 -1.11 -16.02
N VAL A 61 2.91 -0.85 -15.20
CA VAL A 61 2.82 -1.03 -13.75
C VAL A 61 1.95 0.06 -13.15
N VAL A 62 0.81 -0.33 -12.58
CA VAL A 62 -0.21 0.57 -12.03
C VAL A 62 -0.62 0.15 -10.63
N THR A 63 -1.17 1.10 -9.88
CA THR A 63 -1.77 0.85 -8.57
C THR A 63 -3.28 0.98 -8.68
N ASP A 64 -4.00 -0.09 -8.35
CA ASP A 64 -5.43 -0.09 -8.14
C ASP A 64 -5.72 0.15 -6.66
N LEU A 65 -6.34 1.29 -6.35
CA LEU A 65 -6.73 1.67 -5.00
C LEU A 65 -8.21 1.33 -4.77
N ALA A 66 -8.48 0.43 -3.83
CA ALA A 66 -9.78 0.23 -3.19
C ALA A 66 -9.72 0.80 -1.77
N GLN A 67 -10.88 1.12 -1.17
CA GLN A 67 -10.99 1.91 0.07
C GLN A 67 -9.92 1.61 1.14
N ASN A 68 -9.65 0.33 1.40
CA ASN A 68 -8.67 -0.12 2.40
C ASN A 68 -7.57 -1.03 1.83
N GLU A 69 -7.44 -1.11 0.52
CA GLU A 69 -6.51 -2.03 -0.15
C GLU A 69 -5.85 -1.35 -1.34
N ALA A 70 -4.54 -1.51 -1.46
CA ALA A 70 -3.80 -1.10 -2.64
C ALA A 70 -3.20 -2.32 -3.31
N THR A 71 -3.56 -2.54 -4.58
CA THR A 71 -3.01 -3.63 -5.39
C THR A 71 -2.11 -3.04 -6.46
N ILE A 72 -0.87 -3.51 -6.57
CA ILE A 72 0.04 -3.14 -7.65
C ILE A 72 0.04 -4.26 -8.68
N THR A 73 -0.25 -3.93 -9.94
CA THR A 73 -0.28 -4.89 -11.04
C THR A 73 0.59 -4.43 -12.20
N ASP A 74 0.85 -5.31 -13.15
CA ASP A 74 1.50 -4.97 -14.42
C ASP A 74 0.49 -4.58 -15.51
N GLY A 75 -0.77 -4.29 -15.15
CA GLY A 75 -1.83 -3.94 -16.10
C GLY A 75 -2.28 -5.10 -17.00
N GLY A 76 -1.95 -6.34 -16.65
CA GLY A 76 -2.37 -7.53 -17.41
C GLY A 76 -1.52 -7.77 -18.66
N VAL A 77 -0.25 -7.35 -18.65
CA VAL A 77 0.65 -7.59 -19.79
C VAL A 77 0.84 -9.09 -20.00
N VAL A 78 0.51 -9.59 -21.19
CA VAL A 78 0.46 -11.03 -21.53
C VAL A 78 1.78 -11.78 -21.22
N TYR A 79 2.93 -11.12 -21.39
CA TYR A 79 4.24 -11.72 -21.10
C TYR A 79 4.75 -11.44 -19.67
N GLY A 80 4.02 -10.67 -18.86
CA GLY A 80 4.34 -10.38 -17.47
C GLY A 80 4.55 -11.62 -16.60
N PRO A 81 3.68 -12.65 -16.66
CA PRO A 81 3.90 -13.91 -15.94
C PRO A 81 5.24 -14.59 -16.27
N TRP A 82 5.71 -14.48 -17.51
CA TRP A 82 7.01 -15.03 -17.92
C TRP A 82 8.18 -14.20 -17.39
N LEU A 83 8.05 -12.87 -17.35
CA LEU A 83 9.03 -11.98 -16.75
C LEU A 83 9.10 -12.14 -15.22
N GLU A 84 7.97 -12.32 -14.55
CA GLU A 84 7.93 -12.52 -13.10
C GLU A 84 8.46 -13.90 -12.69
N GLY A 85 8.28 -14.90 -13.55
CA GLY A 85 8.74 -16.27 -13.30
C GLY A 85 7.64 -17.25 -12.89
N VAL A 86 6.38 -16.87 -13.05
CA VAL A 86 5.21 -17.65 -12.62
C VAL A 86 4.52 -18.38 -13.79
N SER A 87 4.98 -18.19 -15.03
CA SER A 87 4.48 -18.90 -16.19
C SER A 87 5.01 -20.34 -16.26
N SER A 88 4.22 -21.27 -16.81
CA SER A 88 4.67 -22.63 -17.14
C SER A 88 5.88 -22.65 -18.08
N ARG A 89 6.08 -21.59 -18.87
CA ARG A 89 7.27 -21.40 -19.74
C ARG A 89 8.57 -21.31 -18.94
N ASN A 90 8.56 -20.73 -17.74
CA ASN A 90 9.75 -20.61 -16.89
C ASN A 90 10.25 -21.97 -16.40
N GLN A 91 9.37 -22.97 -16.26
CA GLN A 91 9.74 -24.33 -15.84
C GLN A 91 10.57 -25.03 -16.91
N LYS A 92 10.20 -24.83 -18.18
CA LYS A 92 10.83 -25.46 -19.36
C LYS A 92 12.05 -24.71 -19.89
N SER A 93 12.23 -23.43 -19.50
CA SER A 93 13.34 -22.60 -19.97
C SER A 93 14.42 -22.42 -18.90
N ARG A 94 15.62 -22.01 -19.31
CA ARG A 94 16.69 -21.61 -18.38
C ARG A 94 16.38 -20.28 -17.66
N PHE A 95 15.51 -19.47 -18.23
CA PHE A 95 15.11 -18.19 -17.64
C PHE A 95 14.00 -18.41 -16.60
N ARG A 96 14.33 -18.17 -15.33
CA ARG A 96 13.41 -18.36 -14.20
C ARG A 96 12.51 -17.16 -13.90
N GLY A 97 12.63 -16.07 -14.66
CA GLY A 97 12.01 -14.79 -14.35
C GLY A 97 12.92 -13.90 -13.50
N TYR A 98 12.60 -12.62 -13.47
CA TYR A 98 13.27 -11.61 -12.66
C TYR A 98 12.75 -11.57 -11.21
N SER A 99 11.51 -12.02 -11.01
CA SER A 99 10.80 -12.01 -9.72
C SER A 99 10.73 -10.63 -9.08
N VAL A 100 10.40 -9.62 -9.89
CA VAL A 100 10.42 -8.22 -9.47
C VAL A 100 9.34 -7.99 -8.43
N PHE A 101 8.10 -8.40 -8.71
CA PHE A 101 6.99 -8.21 -7.77
C PHE A 101 7.23 -8.97 -6.47
N ARG A 102 7.66 -10.23 -6.55
CA ARG A 102 8.00 -11.01 -5.35
C ARG A 102 9.08 -10.34 -4.49
N LYS A 103 10.15 -9.82 -5.12
CA LYS A 103 11.24 -9.13 -4.41
C LYS A 103 10.76 -7.80 -3.82
N THR A 104 9.89 -7.08 -4.51
CA THR A 104 9.29 -5.85 -3.98
C THR A 104 8.40 -6.14 -2.78
N VAL A 105 7.61 -7.22 -2.79
CA VAL A 105 6.82 -7.63 -1.61
C VAL A 105 7.73 -7.88 -0.40
N GLN A 106 8.82 -8.63 -0.59
CA GLN A 106 9.78 -8.87 0.49
C GLN A 106 10.44 -7.57 1.00
N TRP A 107 10.74 -6.64 0.09
CA TRP A 107 11.28 -5.34 0.44
C TRP A 107 10.29 -4.46 1.21
N LEU A 108 9.01 -4.47 0.81
CA LEU A 108 7.92 -3.73 1.46
C LEU A 108 7.61 -4.31 2.85
N GLN A 109 7.64 -5.62 3.03
CA GLN A 109 7.40 -6.26 4.33
C GLN A 109 8.31 -5.70 5.44
N GLY A 110 9.55 -5.36 5.10
CA GLY A 110 10.50 -4.77 6.04
C GLY A 110 10.43 -3.24 6.19
N ARG A 111 9.59 -2.54 5.42
CA ARG A 111 9.55 -1.06 5.37
C ARG A 111 8.16 -0.46 5.59
N ALA A 112 7.11 -1.24 5.34
CA ALA A 112 5.74 -0.79 5.53
C ALA A 112 5.47 -0.24 6.93
N PRO A 113 5.99 -0.83 8.03
CA PRO A 113 5.83 -0.24 9.37
C PRO A 113 6.42 1.17 9.48
N ASP A 114 7.66 1.37 9.03
CA ASP A 114 8.34 2.67 9.10
C ASP A 114 7.64 3.74 8.25
N ILE A 115 7.18 3.35 7.05
CA ILE A 115 6.40 4.24 6.17
C ILE A 115 5.10 4.64 6.86
N ALA A 116 4.36 3.68 7.42
CA ALA A 116 3.11 3.95 8.11
C ALA A 116 3.32 4.81 9.37
N GLU A 117 4.38 4.56 10.14
CA GLU A 117 4.72 5.34 11.33
C GLU A 117 5.06 6.79 10.97
N SER A 118 5.79 7.01 9.86
CA SER A 118 6.13 8.36 9.40
C SER A 118 4.91 9.26 9.10
N LYS A 119 3.74 8.65 8.87
CA LYS A 119 2.49 9.35 8.55
C LYS A 119 1.51 9.46 9.71
N ILE A 120 1.73 8.79 10.84
CA ILE A 120 0.70 8.66 11.89
C ILE A 120 0.49 9.94 12.70
N ARG A 121 1.53 10.79 12.84
CA ARG A 121 1.53 11.90 13.80
C ARG A 121 0.35 12.88 13.59
N PRO A 122 0.06 13.39 12.38
CA PRO A 122 -1.06 14.31 12.17
C PRO A 122 -2.43 13.71 12.50
N TYR A 123 -2.55 12.38 12.47
CA TYR A 123 -3.79 11.67 12.75
C TYR A 123 -3.99 11.41 14.25
N LEU A 124 -2.92 11.17 15.00
CA LEU A 124 -2.96 11.09 16.46
C LEU A 124 -3.50 12.38 17.07
N ASP A 125 -3.03 13.53 16.60
CA ASP A 125 -3.50 14.84 17.05
C ASP A 125 -5.02 15.01 16.80
N ARG A 126 -5.53 14.52 15.66
CA ARG A 126 -6.96 14.56 15.30
C ARG A 126 -7.82 13.58 16.11
N MET A 127 -7.24 12.47 16.57
CA MET A 127 -7.89 11.52 17.48
C MET A 127 -7.94 12.01 18.93
N GLY A 128 -7.25 13.12 19.25
CA GLY A 128 -7.15 13.67 20.61
C GLY A 128 -5.91 13.20 21.38
N GLY A 129 -4.95 12.57 20.70
CA GLY A 129 -3.63 12.25 21.24
C GLY A 129 -2.65 13.38 20.98
N SER A 130 -2.76 14.46 21.76
CA SER A 130 -1.75 15.53 21.85
C SER A 130 -0.75 15.25 22.97
#